data_AF-A0A2H6CQI1-F1
#
_entry.id   AF-A0A2H6CQI1-F1
#
_cell.length_a   1.000
_cell.length_b   1.000
_cell.length_c   1.000
_cell.angle_alpha   90.00
_cell.angle_beta   90.00
_cell.angle_gamma   90.00
#
_symmetry.space_group_name_H-M   'P 1'
#
loop_
_entity.id
_entity.type
_entity.pdbx_description
1 polymer ?
#
loop_
_entity_poly.entity_id
_entity_poly.type
_entity_poly.pdbx_seq_one_letter_code
_entity_poly.pdbx_strand_id
1 'polypeptide(L)'
;MHFEQRSFYSNQLEKEMPFNVYGHAGKAVLVFPSSGGSQNEYADFGMIASCSSFIEKGLLRFYTAASYDNESWLANNKSPHEMAENRLMKWPKHIDVTKITLYKNLFP
;
A
#
# COMPACT_ATOMS: atom_id res chain seq x y z
N MET A 1 -3.01 -17.52 10.51
CA MET A 1 -2.83 -16.13 10.04
C MET A 1 -4.14 -15.53 9.49
N HIS A 2 -4.54 -14.34 9.98
CA HIS A 2 -5.68 -13.57 9.45
C HIS A 2 -5.26 -12.73 8.23
N PHE A 3 -6.03 -12.78 7.14
CA PHE A 3 -5.70 -12.10 5.88
C PHE A 3 -6.97 -11.54 5.23
N GLU A 4 -6.87 -10.32 4.70
CA GLU A 4 -7.93 -9.69 3.94
C GLU A 4 -7.36 -8.91 2.76
N GLN A 5 -8.07 -8.95 1.62
CA GLN A 5 -7.85 -8.06 0.50
C GLN A 5 -8.89 -6.95 0.56
N ARG A 6 -8.44 -5.70 0.44
CA ARG A 6 -9.30 -4.53 0.45
C ARG A 6 -8.86 -3.56 -0.63
N SER A 7 -9.69 -2.57 -0.87
CA SER A 7 -9.36 -1.44 -1.72
C SER A 7 -10.02 -0.18 -1.20
N PHE A 8 -9.55 0.97 -1.65
CA PHE A 8 -10.26 2.21 -1.47
C PHE A 8 -10.12 3.08 -2.71
N TYR A 9 -11.19 3.82 -3.02
CA TYR A 9 -11.17 4.78 -4.10
C TYR A 9 -10.36 6.02 -3.69
N SER A 10 -9.37 6.38 -4.50
CA SER A 10 -8.62 7.62 -4.32
C SER A 10 -9.16 8.72 -5.24
N ASN A 11 -9.76 9.75 -4.66
CA ASN A 11 -10.16 10.95 -5.41
C ASN A 11 -8.98 11.73 -6.01
N GLN A 12 -7.76 11.54 -5.49
CA GLN A 12 -6.56 12.22 -6.02
C GLN A 12 -5.97 11.50 -7.23
N LEU A 13 -6.14 10.18 -7.29
CA LEU A 13 -5.67 9.34 -8.41
C LEU A 13 -6.82 8.94 -9.36
N GLU A 14 -8.05 9.25 -8.99
CA GLU A 14 -9.30 8.86 -9.65
C GLU A 14 -9.37 7.35 -9.91
N LYS A 15 -8.84 6.56 -8.97
CA LYS A 15 -8.61 5.12 -9.14
C LYS A 15 -8.84 4.35 -7.85
N GLU A 16 -9.32 3.13 -8.00
CA GLU A 16 -9.40 2.14 -6.92
C GLU A 16 -8.00 1.60 -6.59
N MET A 17 -7.58 1.76 -5.35
CA MET A 17 -6.24 1.41 -4.88
C MET A 17 -6.30 0.19 -3.96
N PRO A 18 -5.86 -0.98 -4.44
CA PRO A 18 -5.89 -2.20 -3.65
C PRO A 18 -4.77 -2.22 -2.60
N PHE A 19 -5.05 -2.89 -1.49
CA PHE A 19 -4.08 -3.18 -0.44
C PHE A 19 -4.46 -4.47 0.28
N ASN A 20 -3.49 -5.14 0.89
CA ASN A 20 -3.76 -6.30 1.72
C ASN A 20 -3.57 -5.97 3.20
N VAL A 21 -4.28 -6.69 4.06
CA VAL A 21 -4.13 -6.65 5.51
C VAL A 21 -3.74 -8.02 6.03
N TYR A 22 -2.67 -8.10 6.82
CA TYR A 22 -2.25 -9.32 7.49
C TYR A 22 -2.19 -9.10 9.00
N GLY A 23 -2.85 -9.99 9.75
CA GLY A 23 -2.93 -9.93 11.21
C GLY A 23 -4.21 -9.29 11.74
N HIS A 24 -4.41 -9.47 13.04
CA HIS A 24 -5.63 -9.08 13.75
C HIS A 24 -5.40 -7.97 14.79
N ALA A 25 -4.17 -7.79 15.28
CA ALA A 25 -3.82 -6.81 16.31
C ALA A 25 -2.34 -6.40 16.22
N GLY A 26 -1.93 -5.44 17.06
CA GLY A 26 -0.54 -5.07 17.23
C GLY A 26 -0.12 -3.77 16.55
N LYS A 27 1.19 -3.53 16.47
CA LYS A 27 1.73 -2.33 15.82
C LYS A 27 1.53 -2.41 14.30
N ALA A 28 0.96 -1.35 13.73
CA ALA A 28 0.76 -1.25 12.29
C ALA A 28 2.10 -1.09 11.56
N VAL A 29 2.28 -1.86 10.50
CA VAL A 29 3.42 -1.79 9.57
C VAL A 29 2.87 -1.54 8.18
N LEU A 30 3.16 -0.37 7.63
CA LEU A 30 2.83 -0.03 6.25
C LEU A 30 4.00 -0.43 5.36
N VAL A 31 3.69 -1.13 4.27
CA VAL A 31 4.67 -1.56 3.28
C VAL A 31 4.33 -0.93 1.94
N PHE A 32 5.33 -0.28 1.35
CA PHE A 32 5.30 0.13 -0.04
C PHE A 32 6.02 -0.91 -0.89
N PRO A 33 5.44 -1.27 -2.05
CA PRO A 33 6.07 -2.20 -2.96
C PRO A 33 7.27 -1.54 -3.65
N SER A 34 8.09 -2.37 -4.26
CA SER A 34 9.15 -1.98 -5.17
C SER A 34 8.58 -1.36 -6.46
N SER A 35 9.45 -0.85 -7.33
CA SER A 35 9.03 -0.12 -8.53
C SER A 35 8.12 -0.97 -9.43
N GLY A 36 6.88 -0.51 -9.62
CA GLY A 36 5.88 -1.22 -10.41
C GLY A 36 5.23 -2.42 -9.71
N GLY A 37 5.56 -2.68 -8.45
CA GLY A 37 5.03 -3.80 -7.68
C GLY A 37 3.57 -3.64 -7.27
N SER A 38 2.95 -4.77 -6.92
CA SER A 38 1.57 -4.84 -6.43
C SER A 38 1.51 -4.98 -4.90
N GLN A 39 0.30 -4.90 -4.35
CA GLN A 39 0.05 -5.18 -2.92
C GLN A 39 0.45 -6.61 -2.49
N ASN A 40 0.62 -7.54 -3.44
CA ASN A 40 1.02 -8.92 -3.15
C ASN A 40 2.54 -9.10 -3.05
N GLU A 41 3.32 -8.18 -3.63
CA GLU A 41 4.76 -8.36 -3.84
C GLU A 41 5.53 -8.67 -2.54
N TYR A 42 5.19 -8.00 -1.44
CA TYR A 42 5.84 -8.25 -0.15
C TYR A 42 5.59 -9.67 0.37
N ALA A 43 4.41 -10.23 0.13
CA ALA A 43 4.07 -11.60 0.48
C ALA A 43 4.72 -12.60 -0.50
N ASP A 44 4.76 -12.28 -1.79
CA ASP A 44 5.39 -13.09 -2.83
C ASP A 44 6.90 -13.28 -2.58
N PHE A 45 7.57 -12.27 -2.02
CA PHE A 45 8.96 -12.36 -1.56
C PHE A 45 9.14 -13.04 -0.19
N GLY A 46 8.08 -13.63 0.37
CA GLY A 46 8.13 -14.42 1.60
C GLY A 46 8.18 -13.60 2.90
N MET A 47 8.13 -12.27 2.84
CA MET A 47 8.31 -11.43 4.02
C MET A 47 7.19 -11.59 5.04
N ILE A 48 5.94 -11.78 4.57
CA ILE A 48 4.81 -12.09 5.45
C ILE A 48 5.02 -13.44 6.15
N ALA A 49 5.51 -14.45 5.43
CA ALA A 49 5.79 -15.76 6.02
C ALA A 49 6.88 -15.68 7.09
N SER A 50 7.95 -14.91 6.84
CA SER A 50 9.02 -14.65 7.82
C SER A 50 8.53 -13.97 9.09
N CYS A 51 7.49 -13.13 9.00
CA CYS A 51 6.90 -12.43 10.14
C CYS A 51 5.70 -13.15 10.78
N SER A 52 5.31 -14.32 10.28
CA SER A 52 4.10 -15.06 10.69
C SER A 52 3.92 -15.17 12.20
N SER A 53 4.96 -15.52 12.95
CA SER A 53 4.88 -15.66 14.41
C SER A 53 4.50 -14.37 15.14
N PHE A 54 4.93 -13.20 14.65
CA PHE A 54 4.57 -11.90 15.22
C PHE A 54 3.15 -11.50 14.84
N ILE A 55 2.73 -11.83 13.62
CA ILE A 55 1.38 -11.57 13.10
C ILE A 55 0.36 -12.39 13.89
N GLU A 56 0.63 -13.68 14.11
CA GLU A 56 -0.27 -14.59 14.80
C GLU A 56 -0.42 -14.25 16.28
N LYS A 57 0.67 -13.86 16.94
CA LYS A 57 0.66 -13.35 18.32
C LYS A 57 0.00 -11.98 18.47
N GLY A 58 -0.43 -11.34 17.37
CA GLY A 58 -1.03 -10.01 17.40
C GLY A 58 -0.06 -8.90 17.80
N LEU A 59 1.24 -9.10 17.55
CA LEU A 59 2.28 -8.10 17.83
C LEU A 59 2.44 -7.12 16.68
N LEU A 60 2.25 -7.59 15.44
CA LEU A 60 2.35 -6.79 14.22
C LEU A 60 1.11 -6.99 13.34
N ARG A 61 0.69 -5.90 12.69
CA ARG A 61 -0.36 -5.90 11.66
C ARG A 61 0.16 -5.21 10.40
N PHE A 62 0.25 -5.94 9.30
CA PHE A 62 0.80 -5.42 8.05
C PHE A 62 -0.31 -4.90 7.12
N TYR A 63 -0.01 -3.78 6.46
CA TYR A 63 -0.79 -3.19 5.40
C TYR A 63 0.13 -3.03 4.19
N THR A 64 -0.13 -3.77 3.11
CA THR A 64 0.71 -3.72 1.90
C THR A 64 -0.04 -2.98 0.82
N ALA A 65 0.46 -1.82 0.40
CA ALA A 65 -0.18 -1.00 -0.64
C ALA A 65 0.25 -1.45 -2.04
N ALA A 66 -0.57 -1.15 -3.05
CA ALA A 66 -0.14 -1.23 -4.45
C ALA A 66 0.66 0.02 -4.87
N SER A 67 1.48 -0.13 -5.92
CA SER A 67 2.21 1.00 -6.52
C SER A 67 1.32 1.87 -7.43
N TYR A 68 1.79 3.09 -7.68
CA TYR A 68 1.29 4.01 -8.72
C TYR A 68 2.37 4.31 -9.79
N ASP A 69 3.41 3.47 -9.86
CA ASP A 69 4.54 3.72 -10.76
C ASP A 69 4.15 3.56 -12.23
N ASN A 70 3.24 2.64 -12.57
CA ASN A 70 2.78 2.42 -13.96
C ASN A 70 2.03 3.62 -14.55
N GLU A 71 1.56 4.52 -13.70
CA GLU A 71 0.91 5.77 -14.06
C GLU A 71 1.84 6.98 -13.91
N SER A 72 3.04 6.79 -13.34
CA SER A 72 4.06 7.81 -13.13
C SER A 72 5.41 7.39 -13.74
N TRP A 73 6.38 6.96 -12.94
CA TRP A 73 7.76 6.74 -13.42
C TRP A 73 7.95 5.59 -14.40
N LEU A 74 7.01 4.66 -14.47
CA LEU A 74 7.03 3.53 -15.42
C LEU A 74 6.01 3.72 -16.55
N ALA A 75 5.35 4.89 -16.63
CA ALA A 75 4.42 5.23 -17.69
C ALA A 75 5.18 5.64 -18.97
N ASN A 76 5.74 4.65 -19.68
CA ASN A 76 6.57 4.87 -20.89
C ASN A 76 5.83 5.57 -22.05
N ASN A 77 4.50 5.70 -21.96
CA ASN A 77 3.65 6.40 -22.92
C ASN A 77 3.41 7.89 -22.55
N LYS A 78 3.94 8.38 -21.43
CA LYS A 78 3.78 9.77 -20.96
C LYS A 78 5.08 10.56 -21.13
N SER A 79 4.97 11.87 -21.28
CA SER A 79 6.14 12.75 -21.24
C SER A 79 6.79 12.78 -19.86
N PRO A 80 8.09 13.08 -19.74
CA PRO A 80 8.76 13.23 -18.44
C PRO A 80 8.06 14.22 -17.50
N HIS A 81 7.46 15.27 -18.06
CA HIS A 81 6.69 16.24 -17.29
C HIS A 81 5.44 15.62 -16.66
N GLU A 82 4.63 14.89 -17.44
CA GLU A 82 3.44 14.20 -16.94
C GLU A 82 3.79 13.11 -15.93
N MET A 83 4.88 12.38 -16.14
CA MET A 83 5.37 11.38 -15.19
C MET A 83 5.72 12.03 -13.85
N ALA A 84 6.44 13.15 -13.89
CA ALA A 84 6.82 13.92 -12.70
C ALA A 84 5.60 14.54 -12.01
N GLU A 85 4.63 15.09 -12.74
CA GLU A 85 3.40 15.61 -12.16
C GLU A 85 2.62 14.50 -11.42
N ASN A 86 2.43 13.35 -12.07
CA ASN A 86 1.72 12.22 -11.47
C ASN A 86 2.44 11.72 -10.21
N ARG A 87 3.78 11.63 -10.21
CA ARG A 87 4.51 11.23 -9.02
C ARG A 87 4.49 12.30 -7.95
N LEU A 88 4.92 13.51 -8.25
CA LEU A 88 5.27 14.50 -7.23
C LEU A 88 4.04 15.23 -6.70
N MET A 89 3.00 15.37 -7.51
CA MET A 89 1.80 16.12 -7.13
C MET A 89 0.65 15.23 -6.70
N LYS A 90 0.44 14.08 -7.34
CA LYS A 90 -0.73 13.22 -7.07
C LYS A 90 -0.46 12.16 -6.01
N TRP A 91 0.65 11.42 -6.13
CA TRP A 91 0.95 10.29 -5.23
C TRP A 91 1.12 10.68 -3.74
N PRO A 92 1.84 11.74 -3.34
CA PRO A 92 1.91 12.17 -1.95
C PRO A 92 0.55 12.55 -1.34
N LYS A 93 -0.33 13.16 -2.13
CA LYS A 93 -1.69 13.53 -1.70
C LYS A 93 -2.60 12.32 -1.50
N HIS A 94 -2.31 11.22 -2.21
CA HIS A 94 -2.92 9.92 -1.98
C HIS A 94 -2.37 9.24 -0.72
N ILE A 95 -1.04 9.16 -0.62
CA ILE A 95 -0.31 8.40 0.42
C ILE A 95 -0.42 9.02 1.81
N ASP A 96 -0.79 10.31 1.90
CA ASP A 96 -0.79 11.11 3.13
C ASP A 96 -0.85 10.22 4.39
N VAL A 97 0.31 10.10 5.05
CA VAL A 97 0.54 9.20 6.19
C VAL A 97 -0.44 9.48 7.34
N THR A 98 -1.03 10.68 7.36
CA THR A 98 -2.10 11.08 8.26
C THR A 98 -3.41 10.35 7.96
N LYS A 99 -3.71 10.10 6.68
CA LYS A 99 -4.80 9.21 6.24
C LYS A 99 -4.48 7.76 6.53
N ILE A 100 -3.24 7.29 6.31
CA ILE A 100 -2.86 5.89 6.63
C ILE A 100 -2.94 5.61 8.14
N THR A 101 -2.60 6.60 8.97
CA THR A 101 -2.81 6.56 10.42
C THR A 101 -4.30 6.62 10.78
N LEU A 102 -5.13 7.35 10.01
CA LEU A 102 -6.59 7.28 10.12
C LEU A 102 -7.15 5.88 9.82
N TYR A 103 -6.48 4.98 9.08
CA TYR A 103 -6.93 3.58 8.95
C TYR A 103 -6.79 2.76 10.25
N LYS A 104 -6.11 3.27 11.29
CA LYS A 104 -6.26 2.74 12.67
C LYS A 104 -7.61 3.09 13.31
N ASN A 105 -8.25 4.19 12.89
CA ASN A 105 -9.45 4.76 13.52
C ASN A 105 -10.70 4.75 12.63
N LEU A 106 -10.56 4.50 11.32
CA LEU A 106 -11.68 4.43 10.36
C LEU A 106 -12.40 3.08 10.40
N PHE A 107 -11.88 2.11 11.15
CA PHE A 107 -12.46 0.77 11.24
C PHE A 107 -12.43 0.34 12.71
N PRO A 108 -13.60 0.12 13.33
CA PRO A 108 -13.69 -0.41 14.69
C PRO A 108 -13.06 -1.81 14.82
#